data_AF-A0A0M1JP73-F1
#
_entry.id   AF-A0A0M1JP73-F1
#
_cell.length_a   1.000
_cell.length_b   1.000
_cell.length_c   1.000
_cell.angle_alpha   90.00
_cell.angle_beta   90.00
_cell.angle_gamma   90.00
#
_symmetry.space_group_name_H-M   'P 1'
#
loop_
_entity.id
_entity.type
_entity.pdbx_description
1 polymer ?
#
loop_
_entity_poly.entity_id
_entity_poly.type
_entity_poly.pdbx_seq_one_letter_code
_entity_poly.pdbx_strand_id
1 'polypeptide(L)'
;MGARLRVFLTPEEDRTLFELRKATTLPQRVKDRASVVRLNADGWYVEKIASHFNWSVERVRDTLHRWEKKGLGGLWDKPGRGNKPKWKEADIAYVEEWRCTLVVCYRDRVGNGSLE
;
A
#
# COMPACT_ATOMS: atom_id res chain seq x y z
N MET A 1 -14.22 18.15 21.25
CA MET A 1 -15.20 17.77 20.22
C MET A 1 -14.85 18.56 18.96
N GLY A 2 -14.42 17.88 17.89
CA GLY A 2 -13.89 18.53 16.69
C GLY A 2 -15.00 18.97 15.73
N ALA A 3 -14.76 20.09 15.04
CA ALA A 3 -15.65 20.62 14.02
C ALA A 3 -16.02 19.57 12.96
N ARG A 4 -17.22 19.69 12.42
CA ARG A 4 -17.74 18.80 11.38
C ARG A 4 -16.93 18.99 10.10
N LEU A 5 -16.13 18.00 9.73
CA LEU A 5 -15.47 17.96 8.43
C LEU A 5 -16.48 17.56 7.37
N ARG A 6 -16.81 18.52 6.51
CA ARG A 6 -17.65 18.33 5.34
C ARG A 6 -16.87 18.76 4.11
N VAL A 7 -16.62 17.81 3.23
CA VAL A 7 -16.03 18.07 1.92
C VAL A 7 -17.14 18.42 0.94
N PHE A 8 -16.95 19.48 0.17
CA PHE A 8 -17.79 19.82 -0.96
C PHE A 8 -17.05 19.42 -2.24
N LEU A 9 -17.68 18.58 -3.06
CA LEU A 9 -17.15 18.17 -4.35
C LEU A 9 -17.85 18.95 -5.46
N THR A 10 -17.10 19.39 -6.45
CA THR A 10 -17.66 19.81 -7.74
C THR A 10 -18.16 18.59 -8.52
N PRO A 11 -19.14 18.76 -9.44
CA PRO A 11 -19.62 17.66 -10.27
C PRO A 11 -18.53 17.02 -11.14
N GLU A 12 -17.51 17.79 -11.54
CA GLU A 12 -16.36 17.29 -12.31
C GLU A 12 -15.46 16.39 -11.46
N GLU A 13 -15.25 16.75 -10.19
CA GLU A 13 -14.51 15.92 -9.24
C GLU A 13 -15.26 14.63 -8.89
N ASP A 14 -16.58 14.68 -8.69
CA ASP A 14 -17.38 13.46 -8.46
C ASP A 14 -17.26 12.49 -9.65
N ARG A 15 -17.37 13.02 -10.87
CA ARG A 15 -17.20 12.21 -12.09
C ARG A 15 -15.81 11.59 -12.17
N THR A 16 -14.77 12.35 -11.85
CA THR A 16 -13.40 11.86 -11.83
C THR A 16 -13.21 10.75 -10.79
N LEU A 17 -13.73 10.95 -9.57
CA LEU A 17 -13.69 9.94 -8.49
C LEU A 17 -14.46 8.67 -8.87
N PHE A 18 -15.58 8.82 -9.59
CA PHE A 18 -16.35 7.69 -10.11
C PHE A 18 -15.58 6.87 -11.14
N GLU A 19 -14.92 7.52 -12.10
CA GLU A 19 -14.07 6.84 -13.08
C GLU A 19 -12.87 6.16 -12.40
N LEU A 20 -12.24 6.79 -11.40
CA LEU A 20 -11.16 6.19 -10.62
C LEU A 20 -11.62 4.92 -9.89
N ARG A 21 -12.85 4.87 -9.38
CA ARG A 21 -13.42 3.66 -8.77
C ARG A 21 -13.60 2.54 -9.79
N LYS A 22 -14.00 2.88 -11.01
CA LYS A 22 -14.28 1.92 -12.09
C LYS A 22 -13.01 1.35 -12.73
N ALA A 23 -11.92 2.11 -12.75
CA ALA A 23 -10.65 1.70 -13.33
C ALA A 23 -10.06 0.47 -12.62
N THR A 24 -9.92 -0.65 -13.32
CA THR A 24 -9.38 -1.91 -12.76
C THR A 24 -7.90 -1.82 -12.40
N THR A 25 -7.13 -1.03 -13.15
CA THR A 25 -5.66 -0.88 -13.02
C THR A 25 -5.24 -0.19 -11.71
N LEU A 26 -6.16 0.48 -11.01
CA LEU A 26 -5.83 1.22 -9.80
C LEU A 26 -5.84 0.34 -8.55
N PRO A 27 -4.91 0.59 -7.60
CA PRO A 27 -4.86 -0.14 -6.34
C PRO A 27 -6.13 0.10 -5.51
N GLN A 28 -6.59 -0.95 -4.83
CA GLN A 28 -7.83 -0.93 -4.04
C GLN A 28 -7.86 0.21 -3.02
N ARG A 29 -6.72 0.51 -2.36
CA ARG A 29 -6.63 1.61 -1.39
C ARG A 29 -7.03 2.97 -1.96
N VAL A 30 -6.71 3.24 -3.22
CA VAL A 30 -7.07 4.50 -3.90
C VAL A 30 -8.58 4.55 -4.14
N LYS A 31 -9.18 3.41 -4.51
CA LYS A 31 -10.64 3.27 -4.70
C LYS A 31 -11.41 3.43 -3.40
N ASP A 32 -10.91 2.86 -2.31
CA ASP A 32 -11.52 2.99 -0.98
C ASP A 32 -11.49 4.46 -0.52
N ARG A 33 -10.33 5.13 -0.66
CA ARG A 33 -10.20 6.56 -0.33
C ARG A 33 -11.11 7.44 -1.18
N ALA A 34 -11.22 7.17 -2.48
CA ALA A 34 -12.15 7.88 -3.35
C ALA A 34 -13.61 7.70 -2.88
N SER A 35 -13.97 6.48 -2.49
CA SER A 35 -15.32 6.16 -1.99
C SER A 35 -15.61 6.88 -0.66
N VAL A 36 -14.63 6.95 0.24
CA VAL A 36 -14.74 7.71 1.50
C VAL A 36 -15.01 9.20 1.27
N VAL A 37 -14.29 9.83 0.33
CA VAL A 37 -14.48 11.26 0.00
C VAL A 37 -15.87 11.50 -0.57
N ARG A 38 -16.33 10.65 -1.48
CA ARG A 38 -17.67 10.73 -2.08
C ARG A 38 -18.78 10.59 -1.04
N LEU A 39 -18.68 9.59 -0.16
CA LEU A 39 -19.65 9.38 0.92
C LEU A 39 -19.70 10.56 1.89
N ASN A 40 -18.56 11.19 2.19
CA ASN A 40 -18.55 12.39 3.02
C ASN A 40 -19.23 13.59 2.32
N ALA A 41 -19.06 13.74 1.01
CA ALA A 41 -19.73 14.77 0.22
C ALA A 41 -21.25 14.56 0.14
N ASP A 42 -21.72 13.31 0.05
CA ASP A 42 -23.12 12.90 0.22
C ASP A 42 -23.68 13.21 1.62
N GLY A 43 -22.84 13.63 2.57
CA GLY A 43 -23.23 14.01 3.92
C GLY A 43 -23.17 12.87 4.94
N TRP A 44 -22.50 11.76 4.63
CA TRP A 44 -22.33 10.70 5.60
C TRP A 44 -21.38 11.10 6.73
N TYR A 45 -21.72 10.66 7.95
CA TYR A 45 -20.90 10.87 9.13
C TYR A 45 -19.60 10.06 9.08
N VAL A 46 -18.50 10.67 9.56
CA VAL A 46 -17.18 10.02 9.63
C VAL A 46 -17.24 8.70 10.40
N GLU A 47 -18.03 8.61 11.47
CA GLU A 47 -18.21 7.40 12.27
C GLU A 47 -18.95 6.30 11.50
N LYS A 48 -19.96 6.68 10.71
CA LYS A 48 -20.71 5.77 9.85
C LYS A 48 -19.82 5.22 8.73
N ILE A 49 -19.01 6.08 8.11
CA ILE A 49 -18.04 5.70 7.08
C ILE A 49 -16.97 4.78 7.68
N ALA A 50 -16.42 5.13 8.84
CA ALA A 50 -15.44 4.31 9.55
C ALA A 50 -15.96 2.89 9.82
N SER A 51 -17.21 2.79 10.27
CA SER A 51 -17.88 1.49 10.49
C SER A 51 -18.09 0.71 9.19
N HIS A 52 -18.45 1.40 8.10
CA HIS A 52 -18.67 0.76 6.79
C HIS A 52 -17.39 0.16 6.18
N PHE A 53 -16.26 0.84 6.32
CA PHE A 53 -14.96 0.37 5.81
C PHE A 53 -14.13 -0.40 6.85
N ASN A 54 -14.63 -0.56 8.08
CA ASN A 54 -13.91 -1.12 9.21
C ASN A 54 -12.56 -0.41 9.47
N TRP A 55 -12.56 0.92 9.37
CA TRP A 55 -11.39 1.80 9.58
C TRP A 55 -11.51 2.56 10.90
N SER A 56 -10.38 3.07 11.42
CA SER A 56 -10.42 4.02 12.52
C SER A 56 -10.94 5.39 12.06
N VAL A 57 -11.67 6.09 12.93
CA VAL A 57 -12.19 7.45 12.67
C VAL A 57 -11.07 8.41 12.29
N GLU A 58 -9.90 8.27 12.93
CA GLU A 58 -8.70 9.06 12.62
C GLU A 58 -8.21 8.85 11.19
N ARG A 59 -8.26 7.61 10.68
CA ARG A 59 -7.83 7.30 9.31
C ARG A 59 -8.75 7.91 8.26
N VAL A 60 -10.05 7.93 8.55
CA VAL A 60 -11.05 8.63 7.71
C VAL A 60 -10.77 10.13 7.74
N ARG A 61 -10.55 10.74 8.92
CA ARG A 61 -10.20 12.16 9.03
C ARG A 61 -8.91 12.53 8.29
N ASP A 62 -7.85 11.73 8.43
CA ASP A 62 -6.60 11.93 7.70
C ASP A 62 -6.81 11.88 6.18
N THR A 63 -7.65 10.97 5.71
CA THR A 63 -8.00 10.89 4.28
C THR A 63 -8.72 12.15 3.81
N LEU A 64 -9.67 12.68 4.59
CA LEU A 64 -10.39 13.91 4.27
C LEU A 64 -9.47 15.15 4.31
N HIS A 65 -8.59 15.27 5.32
CA HIS A 65 -7.60 16.35 5.38
C HIS A 65 -6.60 16.30 4.21
N ARG A 66 -6.18 15.09 3.80
CA ARG A 66 -5.32 14.94 2.63
C ARG A 66 -6.00 15.37 1.34
N TRP A 67 -7.30 15.05 1.20
CA TRP A 67 -8.11 15.52 0.08
C TRP A 67 -8.21 17.04 0.08
N GLU A 68 -8.58 17.66 1.21
CA GLU A 68 -8.73 19.11 1.30
C GLU A 68 -7.41 19.84 0.98
N LYS A 69 -6.27 19.30 1.41
CA LYS A 69 -4.94 19.89 1.17
C LYS A 69 -4.38 19.67 -0.25
N LYS A 70 -4.73 18.56 -0.92
CA LYS A 70 -4.03 18.12 -2.16
C LYS A 70 -4.96 17.72 -3.31
N GLY A 71 -6.27 17.74 -3.09
CA GLY A 71 -7.28 17.20 -4.01
C GLY A 71 -6.97 15.78 -4.44
N LEU A 72 -7.03 15.54 -5.75
CA LEU A 72 -6.70 14.27 -6.40
C LEU A 72 -5.34 13.73 -5.94
N GLY A 73 -4.29 14.55 -5.88
CA GLY A 73 -2.95 14.10 -5.45
C GLY A 73 -2.87 13.57 -4.02
N GLY A 74 -3.90 13.79 -3.20
CA GLY A 74 -4.02 13.27 -1.82
C GLY A 74 -4.48 11.81 -1.74
N LEU A 75 -5.10 11.26 -2.80
CA LEU A 75 -5.59 9.88 -2.82
C LEU A 75 -4.46 8.86 -2.96
N TRP A 76 -3.42 9.21 -3.73
CA TRP A 76 -2.28 8.34 -3.98
C TRP A 76 -1.37 8.27 -2.76
N ASP A 77 -0.90 7.06 -2.46
CA ASP A 77 0.18 6.90 -1.51
C ASP A 77 1.46 7.52 -2.09
N LYS A 78 2.18 8.26 -1.25
CA LYS A 78 3.53 8.68 -1.63
C LYS A 78 4.33 7.41 -1.95
N PRO A 79 5.14 7.40 -3.02
CA PRO A 79 6.09 6.32 -3.21
C PRO A 79 6.88 6.19 -1.91
N GLY A 80 6.86 4.99 -1.32
CA GLY A 80 7.48 4.75 -0.02
C GLY A 80 8.95 5.18 -0.06
N ARG A 81 9.53 5.52 1.10
CA ARG A 81 10.91 6.02 1.25
C ARG A 81 12.02 5.05 0.76
N GLY A 82 11.66 3.94 0.11
CA GLY A 82 12.48 2.76 -0.03
C GLY A 82 12.74 2.14 1.33
N ASN A 83 12.73 0.81 1.44
CA ASN A 83 13.52 0.22 2.50
C ASN A 83 14.98 0.47 2.12
N LYS A 84 15.78 1.05 3.01
CA LYS A 84 17.23 1.08 2.80
C LYS A 84 17.66 -0.39 2.60
N PRO A 85 18.43 -0.72 1.55
CA PRO A 85 18.93 -2.08 1.36
C PRO A 85 19.65 -2.50 2.64
N LYS A 86 19.16 -3.58 3.27
CA LYS A 86 19.73 -4.10 4.53
C LYS A 86 21.05 -4.84 4.30
N TRP A 87 21.35 -5.19 3.04
CA TRP A 87 22.48 -6.00 2.64
C TRP A 87 23.43 -5.11 1.85
N LYS A 88 24.69 -5.04 2.26
CA LYS A 88 25.76 -4.45 1.45
C LYS A 88 26.22 -5.50 0.43
N GLU A 89 26.90 -5.08 -0.64
CA GLU A 89 27.48 -6.01 -1.63
C GLU A 89 28.37 -7.09 -0.96
N ALA A 90 29.03 -6.76 0.15
CA ALA A 90 29.81 -7.72 0.94
C ALA A 90 28.94 -8.82 1.60
N ASP A 91 27.73 -8.50 2.06
CA ASP A 91 26.82 -9.48 2.65
C ASP A 91 26.23 -10.41 1.56
N ILE A 92 26.10 -9.92 0.33
CA ILE A 92 25.64 -10.72 -0.83
C ILE A 92 26.75 -11.69 -1.27
N ALA A 93 27.99 -11.20 -1.39
CA ALA A 93 29.16 -12.02 -1.72
C ALA A 93 29.39 -13.15 -0.70
N TYR A 94 29.19 -12.87 0.59
CA TYR A 94 29.27 -13.89 1.65
C TYR A 94 28.24 -15.01 1.45
N VAL A 95 27.01 -14.69 1.08
CA VAL A 95 25.96 -15.71 0.85
C VAL A 95 26.25 -16.53 -0.41
N GLU A 96 26.80 -15.94 -1.46
CA GLU A 96 27.20 -16.64 -2.69
C GLU A 96 28.39 -17.59 -2.46
N GLU A 97 29.37 -17.17 -1.66
CA GLU A 97 30.51 -18.00 -1.27
C GLU A 97 30.07 -19.23 -0.45
N TRP A 98 29.15 -19.05 0.52
CA TRP A 98 28.57 -20.16 1.28
C TRP A 98 27.72 -21.11 0.44
N ARG A 99 27.06 -20.59 -0.61
CA ARG A 99 26.29 -21.41 -1.54
C ARG A 99 27.19 -22.31 -2.39
N CYS A 100 28.42 -21.89 -2.67
CA CYS A 100 29.41 -22.69 -3.39
C CYS A 100 29.96 -23.83 -2.51
N THR A 101 30.23 -23.56 -1.23
CA THR A 101 30.78 -24.56 -0.31
C THR A 101 29.80 -25.70 0.01
N LEU A 102 28.50 -25.43 0.12
CA LEU A 102 27.53 -26.45 0.52
C LEU A 102 27.17 -27.43 -0.62
N VAL A 103 27.21 -26.97 -1.87
CA VAL A 103 26.94 -27.84 -3.05
C VAL A 103 28.16 -28.69 -3.40
N VAL A 104 29.39 -28.17 -3.23
CA VAL A 104 30.61 -28.95 -3.48
C VAL A 104 30.84 -29.95 -2.35
N CYS A 105 30.71 -29.57 -1.07
CA CYS A 105 30.91 -30.50 0.04
C CYS A 105 29.84 -31.60 0.18
N TYR A 106 28.61 -31.41 -0.31
CA TYR A 106 27.59 -32.47 -0.27
C TYR A 106 27.76 -33.51 -1.40
N ARG A 107 28.39 -33.12 -2.52
CA ARG A 107 28.60 -34.02 -3.67
C ARG A 107 29.80 -34.94 -3.51
N ASP A 108 30.79 -34.58 -2.70
CA ASP A 108 31.98 -35.41 -2.43
C ASP A 108 31.80 -36.46 -1.32
N ARG A 109 30.72 -36.38 -0.50
CA ARG A 109 30.48 -37.38 0.57
C ARG A 109 29.63 -38.58 0.14
N VAL A 110 28.99 -38.54 -1.02
CA VAL A 110 28.11 -39.62 -1.52
C VAL A 110 28.57 -40.06 -2.91
N GLY A 111 29.70 -40.76 -2.99
CA GLY A 111 30.17 -41.23 -4.29
C GLY A 111 31.53 -41.90 -4.33
N ASN A 112 31.75 -42.95 -3.52
CA ASN A 112 32.59 -44.08 -3.93
C ASN A 112 32.37 -45.26 -2.97
N GLY A 113 31.32 -46.02 -3.26
CA GLY A 113 31.04 -47.31 -2.67
C GLY A 113 30.41 -48.18 -3.76
N SER A 114 31.20 -48.58 -4.74
CA SER A 114 30.86 -49.67 -5.65
C SER A 114 31.89 -50.76 -5.43
N LEU A 115 31.49 -51.77 -4.65
CA LEU A 115 31.97 -53.13 -4.80
C LEU A 115 31.48 -53.62 -6.16
N GLU A 116 32.40 -53.90 -7.07
CA GLU A 116 32.51 -55.12 -7.89
C GLU A 116 33.68 -54.98 -8.87
#